data_AF-A0A3P8BY05-F1
#
_entry.id   AF-A0A3P8BY05-F1
#
_cell.length_a   1.000
_cell.length_b   1.000
_cell.length_c   1.000
_cell.angle_alpha   90.00
_cell.angle_beta   90.00
_cell.angle_gamma   90.00
#
_symmetry.space_group_name_H-M   'P 1'
#
loop_
_entity.id
_entity.type
_entity.pdbx_description
1 polymer ?
#
loop_
_entity_poly.entity_id
_entity_poly.type
_entity_poly.pdbx_seq_one_letter_code
_entity_poly.pdbx_strand_id
1 'polypeptide(L)'
;MNFGDTLSGAEYLASIYGTEKDKVNCSFFFKTGACRHGDKCSRAHHTPTFSPTILLKNFYHNPVVDVRQADAFDKVGRKNEEEQKYFDEFYEEVFTELERKYGEVEEINVCENIGEHMVGNVYVKFVREEDADRACRDLNDNRWFNGAPIYAELCPVTDFRESRCRQHEVITCSKGGFCNFMHLKAISPALGEKLFGRRGRRADSAGHYPSMRGIQSGRDRDRYERERRRDRSPYRERRRSRDRDRRRY
;
A
#
# COMPACT_ATOMS: atom_id res chain seq x y z
N MET A 1 -15.15 30.09 -24.67
CA MET A 1 -15.73 30.14 -23.32
C MET A 1 -15.04 29.07 -22.49
N ASN A 2 -14.13 29.45 -21.60
CA ASN A 2 -13.41 28.51 -20.73
C ASN A 2 -14.31 28.15 -19.56
N PHE A 3 -14.88 26.95 -19.58
CA PHE A 3 -15.46 26.33 -18.39
C PHE A 3 -14.31 25.76 -17.56
N GLY A 4 -13.63 26.63 -16.83
CA GLY A 4 -12.75 26.24 -15.74
C GLY A 4 -13.60 26.06 -14.50
N ASP A 5 -13.95 24.81 -14.17
CA ASP A 5 -14.55 24.49 -12.88
C ASP A 5 -13.58 24.92 -11.77
N THR A 6 -13.90 26.04 -11.10
CA THR A 6 -13.18 26.49 -9.92
C THR A 6 -13.45 25.50 -8.79
N LEU A 7 -12.50 24.61 -8.54
CA LEU A 7 -12.50 23.74 -7.36
C LEU A 7 -12.66 24.62 -6.11
N SER A 8 -13.53 24.21 -5.19
CA SER A 8 -13.67 24.88 -3.89
C SER A 8 -12.35 24.82 -3.10
N GLY A 9 -12.17 25.72 -2.12
CA GLY A 9 -10.94 25.72 -1.30
C GLY A 9 -10.64 24.38 -0.64
N ALA A 10 -11.69 23.66 -0.20
CA ALA A 10 -11.55 22.31 0.37
C ALA A 10 -11.17 21.26 -0.69
N GLU A 11 -11.76 21.30 -1.89
CA GLU A 11 -11.42 20.38 -2.98
C GLU A 11 -10.00 20.63 -3.52
N TYR A 12 -9.58 21.91 -3.57
CA TYR A 12 -8.23 22.29 -3.95
C TYR A 12 -7.21 21.75 -2.94
N LEU A 13 -7.44 21.93 -1.64
CA LEU A 13 -6.57 21.41 -0.59
C LEU A 13 -6.52 19.87 -0.57
N ALA A 14 -7.67 19.21 -0.74
CA ALA A 14 -7.74 17.75 -0.85
C ALA A 14 -7.01 17.21 -2.10
N SER A 15 -6.97 18.00 -3.19
CA SER A 15 -6.22 17.64 -4.40
C SER A 15 -4.70 17.80 -4.27
N ILE A 16 -4.24 18.51 -3.25
CA ILE A 16 -2.83 18.78 -2.97
C ILE A 16 -2.29 17.80 -1.93
N TYR A 17 -3.03 17.59 -0.84
CA TYR A 17 -2.57 16.80 0.30
C TYR A 17 -2.19 15.36 -0.09
N GLY A 18 -0.98 14.93 0.28
CA GLY A 18 -0.47 13.58 -0.02
C GLY A 18 -0.14 13.35 -1.51
N THR A 19 -0.14 14.39 -2.35
CA THR A 19 0.23 14.32 -3.77
C THR A 19 1.55 15.04 -4.04
N GLU A 20 2.12 14.85 -5.23
CA GLU A 20 3.34 15.56 -5.64
C GLU A 20 3.15 17.08 -5.78
N LYS A 21 1.90 17.56 -5.76
CA LYS A 21 1.58 19.00 -5.75
C LYS A 21 1.80 19.63 -4.38
N ASP A 22 1.86 18.82 -3.32
CA ASP A 22 2.23 19.28 -1.99
C ASP A 22 3.73 19.58 -1.97
N LYS A 23 4.05 20.87 -1.87
CA LYS A 23 5.44 21.35 -1.81
C LYS A 23 5.99 21.35 -0.39
N VAL A 24 5.13 21.18 0.62
CA VAL A 24 5.50 21.21 2.04
C VAL A 24 5.76 19.79 2.53
N ASN A 25 4.83 18.87 2.27
CA ASN A 25 4.91 17.50 2.78
C ASN A 25 5.52 16.54 1.76
N CYS A 26 6.28 15.58 2.25
CA CYS A 26 6.86 14.55 1.39
C CYS A 26 5.77 13.54 0.97
N SER A 27 5.36 13.61 -0.30
CA SER A 27 4.41 12.67 -0.88
C SER A 27 4.84 11.22 -0.76
N PHE A 28 6.14 10.92 -0.87
CA PHE A 28 6.64 9.54 -0.76
C PHE A 28 6.52 9.02 0.67
N PHE A 29 7.01 9.77 1.67
CA PHE A 29 6.88 9.36 3.07
C PHE A 29 5.41 9.17 3.46
N PHE A 30 4.51 10.06 3.02
CA PHE A 30 3.09 9.91 3.30
C PHE A 30 2.50 8.63 2.68
N LYS A 31 2.88 8.30 1.44
CA LYS A 31 2.33 7.15 0.72
C LYS A 31 2.97 5.81 1.07
N THR A 32 4.26 5.80 1.38
CA THR A 32 5.00 4.54 1.57
C THR A 32 5.59 4.40 2.97
N GLY A 33 5.52 5.43 3.81
CA GLY A 33 6.19 5.44 5.13
C GLY A 33 7.72 5.52 5.03
N ALA A 34 8.27 5.64 3.82
CA ALA A 34 9.70 5.62 3.56
C ALA A 34 10.10 6.69 2.54
N CYS A 35 11.26 7.30 2.74
CA CYS A 35 11.82 8.28 1.81
C CYS A 35 13.29 8.01 1.59
N ARG A 36 13.71 8.02 0.32
CA ARG A 36 15.13 7.86 -0.08
C ARG A 36 16.08 8.91 0.50
N HIS A 37 15.56 10.05 0.95
CA HIS A 37 16.36 11.12 1.55
C HIS A 37 16.40 11.04 3.07
N GLY A 38 15.60 10.17 3.70
CA GLY A 38 15.49 10.07 5.16
C GLY A 38 15.28 11.44 5.81
N ASP A 39 16.04 11.73 6.86
CA ASP A 39 15.96 13.00 7.59
C ASP A 39 16.53 14.20 6.81
N LYS A 40 17.28 13.94 5.72
CA LYS A 40 17.82 14.98 4.83
C LYS A 40 16.82 15.43 3.76
N CYS A 41 15.57 14.92 3.81
CA CYS A 41 14.54 15.33 2.89
C CYS A 41 14.23 16.83 3.05
N SER A 42 14.09 17.55 1.94
CA SER A 42 13.70 18.96 1.95
C SER A 42 12.22 19.19 2.29
N ARG A 43 11.42 18.12 2.29
CA ARG A 43 9.99 18.14 2.60
C ARG A 43 9.72 17.47 3.94
N ALA A 44 8.68 17.91 4.62
CA ALA A 44 8.34 17.41 5.95
C ALA A 44 7.93 15.93 5.93
N HIS A 45 8.44 15.18 6.92
CA HIS A 45 8.03 13.82 7.25
C HIS A 45 7.25 13.86 8.57
N HIS A 46 5.96 13.52 8.52
CA HIS A 46 5.11 13.52 9.69
C HIS A 46 4.83 12.09 10.14
N THR A 47 5.61 11.62 11.11
CA THR A 47 5.34 10.34 11.77
C THR A 47 4.08 10.48 12.61
N PRO A 48 3.05 9.66 12.38
CA PRO A 48 1.80 9.77 13.12
C PRO A 48 1.99 9.34 14.59
N THR A 49 1.25 9.97 15.50
CA THR A 49 1.21 9.56 16.92
C THR A 49 0.25 8.40 17.16
N PHE A 50 -0.65 8.12 16.22
CA PHE A 50 -1.57 6.99 16.20
C PHE A 50 -1.71 6.50 14.76
N SER A 51 -1.62 5.18 14.57
CA SER A 51 -1.84 4.56 13.27
C SER A 51 -2.19 3.09 13.48
N PRO A 52 -3.05 2.49 12.63
CA PRO A 52 -3.25 1.04 12.63
C PRO A 52 -2.04 0.29 12.05
N THR A 53 -1.11 0.98 11.40
CA THR A 53 0.02 0.37 10.69
C THR A 53 1.33 0.68 11.39
N ILE A 54 2.14 -0.36 11.61
CA ILE A 54 3.55 -0.24 12.01
C ILE A 54 4.47 -0.60 10.83
N LEU A 55 5.66 -0.04 10.85
CA LEU A 55 6.77 -0.36 9.97
C LEU A 55 7.92 -0.93 10.79
N LEU A 56 8.32 -2.16 10.48
CA LEU A 56 9.57 -2.77 10.94
C LEU A 56 10.64 -2.52 9.88
N LYS A 57 11.61 -1.66 10.21
CA LYS A 57 12.64 -1.23 9.26
C LYS A 57 13.70 -2.31 9.09
N ASN A 58 14.04 -2.63 7.84
CA ASN A 58 15.11 -3.58 7.48
C ASN A 58 15.02 -4.90 8.28
N PHE A 59 13.82 -5.44 8.39
CA PHE A 59 13.51 -6.59 9.26
C PHE A 59 13.63 -7.92 8.53
N TYR A 60 13.22 -7.97 7.25
CA TYR A 60 13.41 -9.13 6.41
C TYR A 60 14.78 -9.09 5.73
N HIS A 61 15.56 -10.15 5.89
CA HIS A 61 16.84 -10.34 5.21
C HIS A 61 16.75 -11.54 4.27
N ASN A 62 16.97 -11.30 2.98
CA ASN A 62 16.98 -12.38 2.01
C ASN A 62 18.35 -13.09 2.04
N PRO A 63 18.41 -14.40 2.33
CA PRO A 63 19.67 -15.14 2.42
C PRO A 63 20.40 -15.27 1.08
N VAL A 64 19.69 -15.13 -0.05
CA VAL A 64 20.24 -15.28 -1.40
C VAL A 64 20.70 -13.95 -1.99
N VAL A 65 20.14 -12.84 -1.51
CA VAL A 65 20.38 -11.49 -2.04
C VAL A 65 21.25 -10.73 -1.06
N ASP A 66 22.56 -10.79 -1.28
CA ASP A 66 23.47 -9.81 -0.69
C ASP A 66 23.32 -8.50 -1.46
N VAL A 67 22.67 -7.51 -0.84
CA VAL A 67 22.43 -6.17 -1.40
C VAL A 67 23.75 -5.46 -1.77
N ARG A 68 24.89 -5.94 -1.26
CA ARG A 68 26.24 -5.44 -1.57
C ARG A 68 26.82 -6.02 -2.87
N GLN A 69 26.20 -7.04 -3.45
CA GLN A 69 26.64 -7.66 -4.70
C GLN A 69 25.86 -7.14 -5.91
N ALA A 70 26.56 -6.87 -7.01
CA ALA A 70 25.98 -6.35 -8.25
C ALA A 70 24.90 -7.28 -8.85
N ASP A 71 25.02 -8.58 -8.61
CA ASP A 71 24.11 -9.63 -9.13
C ASP A 71 22.78 -9.73 -8.35
N ALA A 72 22.60 -8.93 -7.29
CA ALA A 72 21.36 -8.86 -6.53
C ALA A 72 20.14 -8.60 -7.45
N PHE A 73 20.32 -7.79 -8.48
CA PHE A 73 19.29 -7.46 -9.47
C PHE A 73 18.82 -8.66 -10.31
N ASP A 74 19.71 -9.59 -10.64
CA ASP A 74 19.39 -10.75 -11.48
C ASP A 74 18.75 -11.89 -10.70
N LYS A 75 18.91 -11.91 -9.37
CA LYS A 75 18.37 -12.95 -8.48
C LYS A 75 16.99 -12.57 -7.91
N VAL A 76 16.72 -11.28 -7.72
CA VAL A 76 15.41 -10.80 -7.25
C VAL A 76 14.31 -11.14 -8.27
N GLY A 77 13.25 -11.80 -7.80
CA GLY A 77 12.13 -12.23 -8.63
C GLY A 77 12.31 -13.58 -9.34
N ARG A 78 13.47 -14.26 -9.22
CA ARG A 78 13.60 -15.65 -9.64
C ARG A 78 13.00 -16.55 -8.57
N LYS A 79 12.08 -17.44 -8.97
CA LYS A 79 11.48 -18.43 -8.06
C LYS A 79 12.53 -19.48 -7.71
N ASN A 80 13.16 -19.32 -6.56
CA ASN A 80 13.92 -20.36 -5.89
C ASN A 80 13.03 -20.98 -4.79
N GLU A 81 12.83 -22.30 -4.82
CA GLU A 81 11.97 -22.99 -3.85
C GLU A 81 12.50 -22.89 -2.42
N GLU A 82 13.84 -22.93 -2.25
CA GLU A 82 14.47 -22.77 -0.93
C GLU A 82 14.25 -21.37 -0.36
N GLU A 83 14.36 -20.34 -1.23
CA GLU A 83 14.11 -18.95 -0.84
C GLU A 83 12.64 -18.72 -0.51
N GLN A 84 11.72 -19.30 -1.30
CA GLN A 84 10.30 -19.19 -1.03
C GLN A 84 9.95 -19.86 0.31
N LYS A 85 10.54 -21.02 0.61
CA LYS A 85 10.34 -21.70 1.89
C LYS A 85 10.86 -20.87 3.06
N TYR A 86 12.06 -20.30 2.94
CA TYR A 86 12.61 -19.40 3.96
C TYR A 86 11.72 -18.17 4.18
N PHE A 87 11.21 -17.58 3.09
CA PHE A 87 10.30 -16.45 3.16
C PHE A 87 8.96 -16.80 3.83
N ASP A 88 8.38 -17.96 3.47
CA ASP A 88 7.14 -18.45 4.04
C ASP A 88 7.29 -18.73 5.55
N GLU A 89 8.40 -19.35 5.98
CA GLU A 89 8.72 -19.59 7.39
C GLU A 89 8.84 -18.27 8.17
N PHE A 90 9.60 -17.30 7.63
CA PHE A 90 9.71 -15.96 8.20
C PHE A 90 8.34 -15.27 8.30
N TYR A 91 7.54 -15.30 7.24
CA TYR A 91 6.23 -14.66 7.23
C TYR A 91 5.28 -15.29 8.25
N GLU A 92 5.27 -16.62 8.36
CA GLU A 92 4.45 -17.34 9.34
C GLU A 92 4.85 -17.00 10.78
N GLU A 93 6.15 -16.99 11.07
CA GLU A 93 6.67 -16.66 12.41
C GLU A 93 6.26 -15.23 12.82
N VAL A 94 6.52 -14.26 11.95
CA VAL A 94 6.20 -12.85 12.21
C VAL A 94 4.71 -12.65 12.36
N PHE A 95 3.90 -13.22 11.47
CA PHE A 95 2.44 -13.11 11.53
C PHE A 95 1.88 -13.71 12.83
N THR A 96 2.32 -14.92 13.19
CA THR A 96 1.81 -15.63 14.36
C THR A 96 2.23 -14.96 15.67
N GLU A 97 3.48 -14.50 15.77
CA GLU A 97 3.97 -13.80 16.96
C GLU A 97 3.24 -12.47 17.17
N LEU A 98 3.09 -11.66 16.13
CA LEU A 98 2.40 -10.37 16.23
C LEU A 98 0.92 -10.55 16.56
N GLU A 99 0.26 -11.51 15.93
CA GLU A 99 -1.16 -11.75 16.16
C GLU A 99 -1.44 -12.31 17.56
N ARG A 100 -0.62 -13.25 18.03
CA ARG A 100 -0.75 -13.84 19.36
C ARG A 100 -0.49 -12.82 20.47
N LYS A 101 0.48 -11.94 20.27
CA LYS A 101 0.97 -11.05 21.33
C LYS A 101 0.26 -9.70 21.40
N TYR A 102 -0.13 -9.14 20.27
CA TYR A 102 -0.66 -7.78 20.22
C TYR A 102 -2.13 -7.73 19.85
N GLY A 103 -2.52 -8.36 18.75
CA GLY A 103 -3.90 -8.34 18.27
C GLY A 103 -4.04 -8.75 16.81
N GLU A 104 -5.29 -8.78 16.33
CA GLU A 104 -5.60 -9.29 15.00
C GLU A 104 -4.90 -8.49 13.89
N VAL A 105 -4.16 -9.21 13.04
CA VAL A 105 -3.45 -8.62 11.89
C VAL A 105 -4.37 -8.55 10.67
N GLU A 106 -4.61 -7.31 10.22
CA GLU A 106 -5.41 -7.01 9.04
C GLU A 106 -4.60 -7.20 7.75
N GLU A 107 -3.36 -6.78 7.68
CA GLU A 107 -2.55 -6.93 6.46
C GLU A 107 -1.08 -6.91 6.82
N ILE A 108 -0.28 -7.78 6.20
CA ILE A 108 1.18 -7.74 6.35
C ILE A 108 1.85 -7.84 4.99
N ASN A 109 2.75 -6.89 4.74
CA ASN A 109 3.40 -6.67 3.46
C ASN A 109 4.92 -6.58 3.66
N VAL A 110 5.67 -7.45 2.99
CA VAL A 110 7.14 -7.49 3.07
C VAL A 110 7.75 -6.96 1.79
N CYS A 111 8.66 -5.99 1.91
CA CYS A 111 9.35 -5.39 0.78
C CYS A 111 10.62 -6.16 0.40
N GLU A 112 10.71 -6.54 -0.88
CA GLU A 112 11.93 -7.03 -1.54
C GLU A 112 12.63 -5.93 -2.37
N ASN A 113 12.39 -4.66 -2.03
CA ASN A 113 13.11 -3.54 -2.60
C ASN A 113 14.62 -3.67 -2.36
N ILE A 114 15.42 -3.19 -3.31
CA ILE A 114 16.89 -3.14 -3.20
C ILE A 114 17.35 -1.81 -2.58
N GLY A 115 16.53 -0.76 -2.71
CA GLY A 115 16.87 0.58 -2.23
C GLY A 115 16.93 0.62 -0.70
N GLU A 116 17.98 1.25 -0.16
CA GLU A 116 18.25 1.35 1.30
C GLU A 116 17.05 1.83 2.13
N HIS A 117 16.25 2.75 1.58
CA HIS A 117 15.07 3.29 2.26
C HIS A 117 13.89 2.30 2.39
N MET A 118 13.88 1.19 1.65
CA MET A 118 12.76 0.24 1.60
C MET A 118 13.16 -1.23 1.73
N VAL A 119 14.45 -1.55 1.64
CA VAL A 119 14.95 -2.91 1.69
C VAL A 119 14.57 -3.58 3.02
N GLY A 120 13.97 -4.76 2.93
CA GLY A 120 13.59 -5.57 4.09
C GLY A 120 12.49 -4.96 4.95
N ASN A 121 11.83 -3.87 4.54
CA ASN A 121 10.77 -3.25 5.32
C ASN A 121 9.55 -4.16 5.40
N VAL A 122 9.05 -4.35 6.62
CA VAL A 122 7.82 -5.12 6.87
C VAL A 122 6.76 -4.18 7.42
N TYR A 123 5.65 -4.06 6.70
CA TYR A 123 4.50 -3.27 7.11
C TYR A 123 3.46 -4.21 7.70
N VAL A 124 3.01 -3.90 8.91
CA VAL A 124 1.98 -4.68 9.60
C VAL A 124 0.85 -3.75 9.97
N LYS A 125 -0.32 -4.02 9.44
CA LYS A 125 -1.56 -3.30 9.73
C LYS A 125 -2.41 -4.15 10.65
N PHE A 126 -2.74 -3.60 11.82
CA PHE A 126 -3.63 -4.21 12.79
C PHE A 126 -5.07 -3.74 12.57
N VAL A 127 -6.03 -4.52 13.05
CA VAL A 127 -7.44 -4.13 13.05
C VAL A 127 -7.71 -2.94 13.98
N ARG A 128 -6.93 -2.81 15.07
CA ARG A 128 -7.06 -1.75 16.07
C ARG A 128 -5.75 -0.95 16.18
N GLU A 129 -5.87 0.36 16.27
CA GLU A 129 -4.72 1.27 16.42
C GLU A 129 -4.00 1.10 17.76
N GLU A 130 -4.74 0.74 18.82
CA GLU A 130 -4.17 0.43 20.13
C GLU A 130 -3.18 -0.75 20.08
N ASP A 131 -3.47 -1.76 19.24
CA ASP A 131 -2.64 -2.96 19.12
C ASP A 131 -1.33 -2.60 18.41
N ALA A 132 -1.40 -1.73 17.39
CA ALA A 132 -0.25 -1.19 16.68
C ALA A 132 0.67 -0.36 17.60
N ASP A 133 0.10 0.51 18.44
CA ASP A 133 0.85 1.30 19.42
C ASP A 133 1.55 0.42 20.47
N ARG A 134 0.85 -0.59 21.01
CA ARG A 134 1.47 -1.58 21.92
C ARG A 134 2.58 -2.38 21.24
N ALA A 135 2.37 -2.82 20.00
CA ALA A 135 3.37 -3.53 19.22
C ALA A 135 4.61 -2.65 18.99
N CYS A 136 4.42 -1.40 18.57
CA CYS A 136 5.50 -0.47 18.30
C CYS A 136 6.37 -0.22 19.54
N ARG A 137 5.77 -0.07 20.73
CA ARG A 137 6.53 0.14 21.97
C ARG A 137 7.30 -1.11 22.40
N ASP A 138 6.61 -2.25 22.53
CA ASP A 138 7.25 -3.48 23.02
C ASP A 138 8.37 -3.99 22.07
N LEU A 139 8.19 -3.83 20.76
CA LEU A 139 9.21 -4.21 19.79
C LEU A 139 10.50 -3.37 19.91
N ASN A 140 10.40 -2.09 20.31
CA ASN A 140 11.56 -1.25 20.54
C ASN A 140 12.19 -1.45 21.93
N ASP A 141 11.42 -1.86 22.93
CA ASP A 141 11.84 -1.97 24.35
C ASP A 141 12.67 -3.25 24.67
N ASN A 142 13.54 -3.72 23.76
CA ASN A 142 14.46 -4.88 23.86
C ASN A 142 14.02 -6.19 23.17
N ARG A 143 13.24 -6.14 22.08
CA ARG A 143 13.04 -7.34 21.23
C ARG A 143 14.19 -7.48 20.24
N TRP A 144 14.70 -8.70 20.14
CA TRP A 144 15.74 -9.09 19.20
C TRP A 144 15.20 -10.17 18.28
N PHE A 145 15.57 -10.10 17.01
CA PHE A 145 15.24 -11.11 16.00
C PHE A 145 16.52 -11.48 15.26
N ASN A 146 16.86 -12.78 15.22
CA ASN A 146 18.09 -13.28 14.59
C ASN A 146 19.38 -12.54 14.99
N GLY A 147 19.47 -12.13 16.26
CA GLY A 147 20.66 -11.44 16.78
C GLY A 147 20.76 -9.95 16.42
N ALA A 148 19.71 -9.35 15.85
CA ALA A 148 19.61 -7.91 15.62
C ALA A 148 18.44 -7.29 16.42
N PRO A 149 18.57 -6.05 16.91
CA PRO A 149 17.46 -5.33 17.52
C PRO A 149 16.38 -5.01 16.46
N ILE A 150 15.12 -5.04 16.89
CA ILE A 150 13.99 -4.69 16.04
C ILE A 150 13.76 -3.18 16.11
N TYR A 151 13.66 -2.53 14.95
CA TYR A 151 13.29 -1.11 14.85
C TYR A 151 11.86 -0.99 14.32
N ALA A 152 10.95 -0.59 15.20
CA ALA A 152 9.53 -0.42 14.87
C ALA A 152 9.12 1.06 14.93
N GLU A 153 8.35 1.52 13.95
CA GLU A 153 7.78 2.87 13.95
C GLU A 153 6.31 2.85 13.51
N LEU A 154 5.51 3.78 14.02
CA LEU A 154 4.16 4.00 13.51
C LEU A 154 4.25 4.53 12.08
N CYS A 155 3.50 3.92 11.17
CA CYS A 155 3.55 4.19 9.75
C CYS A 155 2.31 4.96 9.30
N PRO A 156 2.42 6.06 8.51
CA PRO A 156 1.26 6.82 8.03
C PRO A 156 0.42 6.06 6.98
N VAL A 157 0.92 4.93 6.47
CA VAL A 157 0.27 4.19 5.38
C VAL A 157 -0.96 3.45 5.89
N THR A 158 -2.14 3.83 5.40
CA THR A 158 -3.41 3.18 5.73
C THR A 158 -3.97 2.32 4.60
N ASP A 159 -3.59 2.62 3.35
CA ASP A 159 -3.98 1.92 2.14
C ASP A 159 -2.73 1.60 1.29
N PHE A 160 -2.40 0.33 1.17
CA PHE A 160 -1.22 -0.12 0.44
C PHE A 160 -1.38 -0.07 -1.07
N ARG A 161 -2.61 0.05 -1.61
CA ARG A 161 -2.85 0.02 -3.07
C ARG A 161 -2.11 1.12 -3.82
N GLU A 162 -1.97 2.29 -3.21
CA GLU A 162 -1.25 3.44 -3.76
C GLU A 162 0.25 3.42 -3.46
N SER A 163 0.68 2.53 -2.57
CA SER A 163 2.07 2.37 -2.13
C SER A 163 2.82 1.33 -2.96
N ARG A 164 2.11 0.37 -3.57
CA ARG A 164 2.69 -0.73 -4.36
C ARG A 164 3.18 -0.28 -5.74
N CYS A 165 4.29 -0.87 -6.18
CA CYS A 165 4.82 -0.66 -7.51
C CYS A 165 4.03 -1.48 -8.55
N ARG A 166 3.19 -0.81 -9.34
CA ARG A 166 2.38 -1.46 -10.39
C ARG A 166 3.21 -2.22 -11.44
N GLN A 167 4.43 -1.75 -11.74
CA GLN A 167 5.31 -2.45 -12.69
C GLN A 167 5.83 -3.77 -12.12
N HIS A 168 6.11 -3.81 -10.82
CA HIS A 168 6.58 -5.01 -10.12
C HIS A 168 5.49 -6.06 -9.97
N GLU A 169 4.21 -5.66 -9.87
CA GLU A 169 3.09 -6.59 -9.79
C GLU A 169 2.91 -7.44 -11.07
N VAL A 170 3.36 -6.93 -12.24
CA VAL A 170 3.11 -7.56 -13.55
C VAL A 170 4.37 -8.20 -14.13
N ILE A 171 5.52 -7.54 -13.99
CA ILE A 171 6.80 -7.95 -14.57
C ILE A 171 7.92 -7.55 -13.59
N THR A 172 9.12 -7.26 -14.08
CA THR A 172 10.22 -6.71 -13.29
C THR A 172 10.21 -5.19 -13.40
N CYS A 173 10.31 -4.51 -12.25
CA CYS A 173 10.42 -3.05 -12.25
C CYS A 173 11.79 -2.60 -12.76
N SER A 174 11.81 -1.74 -13.79
CA SER A 174 13.05 -1.21 -14.39
C SER A 174 13.79 -0.19 -13.52
N LYS A 175 13.18 0.30 -12.44
CA LYS A 175 13.79 1.31 -11.56
C LYS A 175 14.76 0.72 -10.54
N GLY A 176 14.69 -0.59 -10.28
CA GLY A 176 15.62 -1.23 -9.34
C GLY A 176 15.60 -0.62 -7.95
N GLY A 177 16.80 -0.39 -7.39
CA GLY A 177 17.00 0.31 -6.11
C GLY A 177 16.59 1.78 -6.09
N PHE A 178 16.26 2.38 -7.24
CA PHE A 178 15.72 3.74 -7.32
C PHE A 178 14.18 3.78 -7.32
N CYS A 179 13.51 2.63 -7.21
CA CYS A 179 12.06 2.61 -7.05
C CYS A 179 11.68 3.12 -5.66
N ASN A 180 10.74 4.08 -5.60
CA ASN A 180 10.20 4.63 -4.36
C ASN A 180 8.86 3.99 -3.96
N PHE A 181 8.45 2.91 -4.63
CA PHE A 181 7.20 2.19 -4.38
C PHE A 181 7.52 0.77 -3.90
N MET A 182 6.59 0.18 -3.15
CA MET A 182 6.77 -1.13 -2.52
C MET A 182 6.84 -2.23 -3.57
N HIS A 183 7.94 -2.97 -3.59
CA HIS A 183 8.07 -4.24 -4.29
C HIS A 183 7.73 -5.32 -3.29
N LEU A 184 6.51 -5.83 -3.35
CA LEU A 184 6.04 -6.79 -2.36
C LEU A 184 6.38 -8.20 -2.79
N LYS A 185 6.92 -8.98 -1.84
CA LYS A 185 7.15 -10.41 -2.03
C LYS A 185 5.88 -11.18 -1.71
N ALA A 186 5.46 -12.06 -2.61
CA ALA A 186 4.26 -12.89 -2.43
C ALA A 186 4.56 -14.16 -1.63
N ILE A 187 3.67 -14.52 -0.71
CA ILE A 187 3.72 -15.79 0.02
C ILE A 187 3.21 -16.94 -0.84
N SER A 188 3.54 -18.18 -0.50
CA SER A 188 2.94 -19.31 -1.20
C SER A 188 1.41 -19.34 -1.00
N PRO A 189 0.64 -19.79 -2.02
CA PRO A 189 -0.81 -19.93 -1.90
C PRO A 189 -1.24 -20.82 -0.73
N ALA A 190 -0.46 -21.87 -0.42
CA ALA A 190 -0.73 -22.78 0.68
C ALA A 190 -0.64 -22.09 2.04
N LEU A 191 0.42 -21.28 2.25
CA LEU A 191 0.55 -20.48 3.47
C LEU A 191 -0.55 -19.42 3.56
N GLY A 192 -0.84 -18.74 2.46
CA GLY A 192 -1.89 -17.73 2.43
C GLY A 192 -3.27 -18.27 2.78
N GLU A 193 -3.65 -19.44 2.24
CA GLU A 193 -4.89 -20.11 2.62
C GLU A 193 -4.91 -20.54 4.10
N LYS A 194 -3.77 -21.02 4.62
CA LYS A 194 -3.63 -21.39 6.04
C LYS A 194 -3.85 -20.19 6.97
N LEU A 195 -3.23 -19.04 6.69
CA LEU A 195 -3.29 -17.85 7.54
C LEU A 195 -4.58 -17.03 7.35
N PHE A 196 -5.04 -16.93 6.10
CA PHE A 196 -6.08 -15.98 5.70
C PHE A 196 -7.37 -16.63 5.19
N GLY A 197 -7.33 -17.90 4.77
CA GLY A 197 -8.48 -18.61 4.19
C GLY A 197 -9.67 -18.73 5.13
N ARG A 198 -9.42 -18.98 6.43
CA ARG A 198 -10.47 -18.99 7.48
C ARG A 198 -11.19 -17.66 7.63
N ARG A 199 -10.55 -16.56 7.22
CA ARG A 199 -11.12 -15.20 7.24
C ARG A 199 -11.82 -14.84 5.93
N GLY A 200 -11.97 -15.79 5.00
CA GLY A 200 -12.56 -15.60 3.69
C GLY A 200 -11.73 -14.74 2.74
N ARG A 201 -10.47 -14.45 3.10
CA ARG A 201 -9.56 -13.63 2.30
C ARG A 201 -8.95 -14.47 1.18
N ARG A 202 -8.74 -13.85 0.02
CA ARG A 202 -8.15 -14.49 -1.16
C ARG A 202 -7.01 -13.63 -1.68
N ALA A 203 -6.02 -14.30 -2.27
CA ALA A 203 -4.95 -13.63 -2.97
C ALA A 203 -5.49 -12.80 -4.15
N ASP A 204 -4.89 -11.64 -4.39
CA ASP A 204 -5.04 -10.89 -5.64
C ASP A 204 -4.22 -11.54 -6.78
N SER A 205 -4.27 -10.94 -7.97
CA SER A 205 -3.55 -11.45 -9.14
C SER A 205 -2.02 -11.47 -8.98
N ALA A 206 -1.48 -10.71 -8.02
CA ALA A 206 -0.06 -10.67 -7.70
C ALA A 206 0.31 -11.61 -6.53
N GLY A 207 -0.65 -12.34 -5.95
CA GLY A 207 -0.41 -13.28 -4.85
C GLY A 207 -0.43 -12.63 -3.46
N HIS A 208 -0.92 -11.39 -3.33
CA HIS A 208 -1.01 -10.68 -2.05
C HIS A 208 -2.41 -10.77 -1.45
N TYR A 209 -2.52 -10.69 -0.12
CA TYR A 209 -3.79 -10.84 0.63
C TYR A 209 -4.24 -9.50 1.22
N PRO A 210 -4.84 -8.60 0.41
CA PRO A 210 -5.23 -7.26 0.87
C PRO A 210 -6.36 -7.32 1.91
N SER A 211 -6.45 -6.28 2.73
CA SER A 211 -7.59 -6.08 3.64
C SER A 211 -8.93 -6.06 2.90
N MET A 212 -9.95 -6.74 3.46
CA MET A 212 -11.34 -6.66 2.97
C MET A 212 -11.97 -5.27 3.15
N ARG A 213 -11.56 -4.50 4.19
CA ARG A 213 -12.14 -3.18 4.47
C ARG A 213 -11.80 -2.15 3.38
N GLY A 214 -10.70 -2.35 2.65
CA GLY A 214 -10.32 -1.51 1.51
C GLY A 214 -11.13 -1.77 0.22
N ILE A 215 -11.75 -2.96 0.08
CA ILE A 215 -12.48 -3.37 -1.12
C ILE A 215 -13.86 -2.68 -1.19
N GLN A 216 -14.50 -2.43 -0.05
CA GLN A 216 -15.79 -1.71 -0.01
C GLN A 216 -15.63 -0.25 -0.46
N SER A 217 -14.59 0.44 0.01
CA SER A 217 -14.26 1.82 -0.39
C SER A 217 -13.98 1.98 -1.89
N GLY A 218 -13.35 0.97 -2.52
CA GLY A 218 -13.07 0.98 -3.97
C GLY A 218 -14.34 0.87 -4.82
N ARG A 219 -15.30 0.04 -4.39
CA ARG A 219 -16.59 -0.11 -5.10
C ARG A 219 -17.42 1.16 -5.06
N ASP A 220 -17.38 1.93 -3.99
CA ASP A 220 -18.06 3.23 -3.90
C ASP A 220 -17.42 4.28 -4.81
N ARG A 221 -16.08 4.28 -4.93
CA ARG A 221 -15.36 5.17 -5.85
C ARG A 221 -15.63 4.83 -7.32
N ASP A 222 -15.60 3.55 -7.67
CA ASP A 222 -15.93 3.06 -9.02
C ASP A 222 -17.40 3.31 -9.36
N ARG A 223 -18.31 3.19 -8.38
CA ARG A 223 -19.73 3.54 -8.54
C ARG A 223 -19.90 5.03 -8.81
N TYR A 224 -19.23 5.89 -8.04
CA TYR A 224 -19.26 7.34 -8.24
C TYR A 224 -18.67 7.77 -9.60
N GLU A 225 -17.56 7.16 -10.03
CA GLU A 225 -17.00 7.41 -11.36
C GLU A 225 -17.93 6.91 -12.48
N ARG A 226 -18.59 5.76 -12.29
CA ARG A 226 -19.53 5.20 -13.27
C ARG A 226 -20.82 6.02 -13.35
N GLU A 227 -21.27 6.62 -12.25
CA GLU A 227 -22.39 7.56 -12.19
C GLU A 227 -22.03 8.88 -12.90
N ARG A 228 -20.85 9.47 -12.62
CA ARG A 228 -20.35 10.64 -13.39
C ARG A 228 -20.24 10.38 -14.90
N ARG A 229 -19.89 9.15 -15.30
CA ARG A 229 -19.84 8.76 -16.72
C ARG A 229 -21.23 8.53 -17.33
N ARG A 230 -22.25 8.23 -16.53
CA ARG A 230 -23.66 8.12 -17.00
C ARG A 230 -24.32 9.48 -17.20
N ASP A 231 -23.94 10.49 -16.41
CA ASP A 231 -24.45 11.86 -16.57
C ASP A 231 -23.88 12.57 -17.82
N ARG A 232 -22.84 12.02 -18.44
CA ARG A 232 -22.37 12.40 -19.78
C ARG A 232 -22.85 11.38 -20.82
N SER A 233 -24.14 11.38 -21.12
CA SER A 233 -24.63 10.75 -22.36
C SER A 233 -25.37 11.75 -23.25
N PRO A 234 -25.15 11.70 -24.58
CA PRO A 234 -25.48 12.79 -25.50
C PRO A 234 -26.99 12.88 -25.74
N TYR A 235 -27.51 14.11 -25.82
CA TYR A 235 -28.86 14.42 -26.32
C TYR A 235 -29.12 13.68 -27.64
N ARG A 236 -29.77 12.52 -27.57
CA ARG A 236 -30.37 11.85 -28.72
C ARG A 236 -31.69 12.55 -29.00
N GLU A 237 -31.69 13.40 -30.02
CA GLU A 237 -32.91 13.86 -30.69
C GLU A 237 -33.79 12.66 -31.07
N ARG A 238 -34.96 12.55 -30.44
CA ARG A 238 -36.06 11.73 -30.96
C ARG A 238 -37.31 12.58 -31.09
N ARG A 239 -37.59 12.92 -32.35
CA ARG A 239 -38.88 13.33 -32.91
C ARG A 239 -40.05 12.53 -32.34
N ARG A 240 -41.18 13.22 -32.08
CA ARG A 240 -42.60 12.85 -32.35
C ARG A 240 -43.49 13.94 -31.74
N SER A 241 -44.07 14.86 -32.50
CA SER A 241 -45.29 14.77 -33.34
C SER A 241 -46.62 14.88 -32.55
N ARG A 242 -47.48 15.79 -33.04
CA ARG A 242 -48.92 16.03 -32.79
C ARG A 242 -49.29 16.86 -31.55
N ASP A 243 -50.28 17.76 -31.57
CA ASP A 243 -51.17 18.38 -32.57
C ASP A 243 -51.99 19.45 -31.81
N ARG A 244 -52.40 20.53 -32.50
CA ARG A 244 -53.58 21.41 -32.26
C ARG A 244 -53.66 22.18 -30.91
N ASP A 245 -54.20 23.40 -30.79
CA ASP A 245 -55.11 24.19 -31.64
C ASP A 245 -55.15 25.67 -31.15
N ARG A 246 -55.60 26.56 -32.06
CA ARG A 246 -56.36 27.82 -31.85
C ARG A 246 -55.70 29.17 -31.44
N ARG A 247 -55.68 30.04 -32.46
CA ARG A 247 -56.44 31.31 -32.65
C ARG A 247 -55.82 32.69 -32.35
N ARG A 248 -56.01 33.55 -33.37
CA ARG A 248 -56.11 35.03 -33.44
C ARG A 248 -54.81 35.79 -33.21
N TYR A 249 -54.41 36.76 -34.03
CA TYR A 249 -55.16 37.67 -34.90
C TYR A 249 -54.64 37.70 -36.35
#